data_AF-A0A940FAZ0-F1
#
_entry.id   AF-A0A940FAZ0-F1
#
_cell.length_a   1.000
_cell.length_b   1.000
_cell.length_c   1.000
_cell.angle_alpha   90.00
_cell.angle_beta   90.00
_cell.angle_gamma   90.00
#
_symmetry.space_group_name_H-M   'P 1'
#
loop_
_entity.id
_entity.type
_entity.pdbx_description
1 polymer ?
#
loop_
_entity_poly.entity_id
_entity_poly.type
_entity_poly.pdbx_seq_one_letter_code
_entity_poly.pdbx_strand_id
1 'polypeptide(L)'
;MSDQANLPLRLSLDETVLLMVGLKLLDEMVEAIEINGQPQDALMSGLMSKLQGALPGDLLEMTDQIVEDIVTATLNDGETSILDAMTADSSYALPMYAVDGVLPVIEQAIKEERSLDVSYYSMSREEFSVRRIDPYGVKNLGDLHWLIAYCHLREDRRVFRIDRFKTATLSEARFKPPVDFHIGEYFDDLDP
;
A
#
# COMPACT_ATOMS: atom_id res chain seq x y z
N MET A 1 28.82 27.21 -3.28
CA MET A 1 27.48 27.79 -3.07
C MET A 1 26.49 26.86 -3.72
N SER A 2 26.07 25.80 -3.01
CA SER A 2 25.05 24.89 -3.51
C SER A 2 23.68 25.43 -3.11
N ASP A 3 22.86 25.64 -4.12
CA ASP A 3 21.47 26.06 -4.04
C ASP A 3 20.67 24.93 -3.34
N GLN A 4 20.45 25.06 -2.03
CA GLN A 4 19.51 24.17 -1.33
C GLN A 4 18.11 24.60 -1.77
N ALA A 5 17.60 23.95 -2.81
CA ALA A 5 16.20 24.06 -3.20
C ALA A 5 15.33 23.70 -1.99
N ASN A 6 14.76 24.70 -1.33
CA ASN A 6 13.82 24.51 -0.25
C ASN A 6 12.51 23.99 -0.87
N LEU A 7 12.36 22.68 -0.95
CA LEU A 7 11.14 22.04 -1.46
C LEU A 7 10.02 22.23 -0.42
N PRO A 8 8.95 23.00 -0.71
CA PRO A 8 7.84 23.18 0.22
C PRO A 8 6.94 21.94 0.18
N LEU A 9 7.40 20.85 0.80
CA LEU A 9 6.65 19.61 0.94
C LEU A 9 5.58 19.80 2.02
N ARG A 10 4.31 19.66 1.65
CA ARG A 10 3.21 19.53 2.61
C ARG A 10 3.04 18.05 2.91
N LEU A 11 3.30 17.66 4.14
CA LEU A 11 3.15 16.29 4.61
C LEU A 11 1.94 16.22 5.55
N SER A 12 1.13 15.18 5.37
CA SER A 12 0.16 14.73 6.36
C SER A 12 0.86 14.09 7.55
N LEU A 13 0.09 13.87 8.63
CA LEU A 13 0.60 13.23 9.83
C LEU A 13 1.12 11.83 9.52
N ASP A 14 0.35 11.05 8.75
CA ASP A 14 0.68 9.67 8.39
C ASP A 14 1.92 9.59 7.50
N GLU A 15 2.08 10.50 6.54
CA GLU A 15 3.29 10.59 5.70
C GLU A 15 4.52 10.91 6.53
N THR A 16 4.37 11.76 7.56
CA THR A 16 5.47 12.14 8.46
C THR A 16 5.88 10.96 9.36
N VAL A 17 4.91 10.19 9.87
CA VAL A 17 5.15 8.96 10.65
C VAL A 17 5.87 7.91 9.81
N LEU A 18 5.40 7.66 8.58
CA LEU A 18 6.00 6.68 7.68
C LEU A 18 7.46 7.03 7.35
N LEU A 19 7.73 8.30 7.04
CA LEU A 19 9.09 8.78 6.78
C LEU A 19 9.97 8.64 8.03
N MET A 20 9.45 8.94 9.22
CA MET A 20 10.18 8.80 10.48
C MET A 20 10.59 7.35 10.77
N VAL A 21 9.67 6.40 10.59
CA VAL A 21 9.96 4.97 10.77
C VAL A 21 11.03 4.50 9.78
N GLY A 22 10.87 4.81 8.50
CA GLY A 22 11.85 4.43 7.47
C GLY A 22 13.23 5.04 7.72
N LEU A 23 13.28 6.29 8.20
CA LEU A 23 14.52 6.98 8.53
C LEU A 23 15.24 6.35 9.73
N LYS A 24 14.50 5.95 10.77
CA LYS A 24 15.05 5.24 11.94
C LYS A 24 15.56 3.85 11.59
N LEU A 25 14.85 3.12 10.72
CA LEU A 25 15.34 1.82 10.23
C LEU A 25 16.62 1.96 9.39
N LEU A 26 16.72 2.99 8.55
CA LEU A 26 17.94 3.26 7.78
C LEU A 26 19.12 3.62 8.69
N ASP A 27 18.87 4.31 9.80
CA ASP A 27 19.87 4.61 10.82
C ASP A 27 20.42 3.33 11.48
N GLU A 28 19.54 2.36 11.76
CA GLU A 28 19.91 1.04 12.30
C GLU A 28 20.62 0.13 11.28
N MET A 29 20.39 0.31 9.97
CA MET A 29 20.84 -0.63 8.94
C MET A 29 22.12 -0.23 8.18
N VAL A 30 22.56 1.04 8.22
CA VAL A 30 23.60 1.54 7.30
C VAL A 30 24.73 2.25 8.04
N GLU A 31 25.93 1.67 8.01
CA GLU A 31 27.18 2.40 8.24
C GLU A 31 27.70 3.00 6.92
N ALA A 32 27.77 4.33 6.87
CA ALA A 32 28.54 5.19 5.95
C ALA A 32 28.20 5.14 4.45
N ILE A 33 27.16 5.88 4.04
CA ILE A 33 27.02 6.42 2.68
C ILE A 33 27.33 7.92 2.70
N GLU A 34 28.05 8.44 1.71
CA GLU A 34 28.22 9.88 1.52
C GLU A 34 27.28 10.38 0.44
N ILE A 35 26.48 11.42 0.73
CA ILE A 35 25.61 12.08 -0.25
C ILE A 35 26.09 13.52 -0.42
N ASN A 36 26.50 13.89 -1.63
CA ASN A 36 26.99 15.23 -1.97
C ASN A 36 28.13 15.75 -1.06
N GLY A 37 29.00 14.84 -0.59
CA GLY A 37 30.14 15.18 0.27
C GLY A 37 29.77 15.56 1.71
N GLN A 38 28.52 15.34 2.12
CA GLN A 38 28.14 15.34 3.52
C GLN A 38 28.04 13.89 4.01
N PRO A 39 28.55 13.58 5.22
CA PRO A 39 28.27 12.29 5.84
C PRO A 39 26.75 12.14 5.97
N GLN A 40 26.22 10.97 5.62
CA GLN A 40 24.80 10.63 5.76
C GLN A 40 24.28 11.01 7.15
N ASP A 41 25.04 10.77 8.21
CA ASP A 41 24.67 11.06 9.60
C ASP A 41 24.23 12.52 9.81
N ALA A 42 24.87 13.48 9.15
CA ALA A 42 24.52 14.90 9.26
C ALA A 42 23.22 15.24 8.52
N LEU A 43 22.96 14.57 7.40
CA LEU A 43 21.71 14.71 6.63
C LEU A 43 20.54 14.03 7.34
N MET A 44 20.78 12.83 7.88
CA MET A 44 19.82 12.05 8.67
C MET A 44 19.42 12.80 9.93
N SER A 45 20.38 13.30 10.69
CA SER A 45 20.14 14.13 11.89
C SER A 45 19.30 15.37 11.56
N GLY A 46 19.62 16.05 10.46
CA GLY A 46 18.88 17.23 10.01
C GLY A 46 17.44 16.93 9.58
N LEU A 47 17.22 15.79 8.92
CA LEU A 47 15.88 15.35 8.51
C LEU A 47 15.07 14.84 9.71
N MET A 48 15.67 14.03 10.58
CA MET A 48 15.06 13.56 11.84
C MET A 48 14.59 14.75 12.67
N SER A 49 15.45 15.74 12.89
CA SER A 49 15.08 16.93 13.68
C SER A 49 13.88 17.69 13.09
N LYS A 50 13.80 17.82 11.76
CA LYS A 50 12.67 18.49 11.09
C LYS A 50 11.37 17.71 11.25
N LEU A 51 11.42 16.40 11.05
CA LEU A 51 10.24 15.54 11.13
C LEU A 51 9.79 15.34 12.59
N GLN A 52 10.72 15.23 13.54
CA GLN A 52 10.42 15.20 14.97
C GLN A 52 9.73 16.47 15.43
N GLY A 53 10.16 17.64 14.94
CA GLY A 53 9.48 18.91 15.23
C GLY A 53 8.08 19.04 14.65
N ALA A 54 7.71 18.18 13.69
CA ALA A 54 6.38 18.13 13.08
C ALA A 54 5.44 17.10 13.75
N LEU A 55 5.96 16.21 14.61
CA LEU A 55 5.19 15.14 15.26
C LEU A 55 4.93 15.43 16.74
N PRO A 56 3.73 15.12 17.24
CA PRO A 56 3.45 15.00 18.68
C PRO A 56 4.29 13.89 19.35
N GLY A 57 4.55 14.02 20.66
CA GLY A 57 5.46 13.13 21.39
C GLY A 57 5.00 11.67 21.50
N ASP A 58 3.70 11.43 21.62
CA ASP A 58 3.08 10.10 21.63
C ASP A 58 3.28 9.35 20.29
N LEU A 59 3.25 10.07 19.16
CA LEU A 59 3.56 9.50 17.85
C LEU A 59 5.05 9.21 17.69
N LEU A 60 5.93 9.98 18.33
CA LEU A 60 7.36 9.67 18.33
C LEU A 60 7.65 8.36 19.09
N GLU A 61 7.09 8.19 20.28
CA GLU A 61 7.19 6.94 21.04
C GLU A 61 6.64 5.75 20.25
N MET A 62 5.51 5.94 19.55
CA MET A 62 4.96 4.92 18.66
C MET A 62 5.92 4.54 17.53
N THR A 63 6.62 5.51 16.92
CA THR A 63 7.62 5.20 15.88
C THR A 63 8.84 4.46 16.43
N ASP A 64 9.25 4.72 17.68
CA ASP A 64 10.33 3.97 18.33
C ASP A 64 9.93 2.51 18.55
N GLN A 65 8.70 2.28 19.05
CA GLN A 65 8.19 0.92 19.26
C GLN A 65 8.11 0.12 17.96
N ILE A 66 7.60 0.73 16.88
CA ILE A 66 7.53 0.08 15.57
C ILE A 66 8.92 -0.36 15.09
N VAL A 67 9.93 0.49 15.26
CA VAL A 67 11.31 0.18 14.85
C VAL A 67 11.84 -1.00 15.66
N GLU A 68 11.65 -1.00 16.97
CA GLU A 68 12.08 -2.07 17.85
C GLU A 68 11.41 -3.42 17.50
N ASP A 69 10.11 -3.41 17.20
CA ASP A 69 9.37 -4.61 16.82
C ASP A 69 9.88 -5.17 15.48
N ILE A 70 10.12 -4.29 14.50
CA ILE A 70 10.67 -4.67 13.19
C ILE A 70 12.07 -5.29 13.35
N VAL A 71 12.95 -4.61 14.09
CA VAL A 71 14.32 -5.09 14.32
C VAL A 71 14.30 -6.43 15.05
N THR A 72 13.48 -6.56 16.10
CA THR A 72 13.34 -7.78 16.90
C THR A 72 12.83 -8.95 16.07
N ALA A 73 11.79 -8.75 15.25
CA ALA A 73 11.25 -9.79 14.40
C ALA A 73 12.21 -10.22 13.29
N THR A 74 13.01 -9.28 12.77
CA THR A 74 14.02 -9.56 11.73
C THR A 74 15.22 -10.32 12.28
N LEU A 75 15.64 -10.02 13.52
CA LEU A 75 16.81 -10.65 14.17
C LEU A 75 16.51 -12.03 14.78
N ASN A 76 15.28 -12.30 15.20
CA ASN A 76 15.00 -13.53 15.97
C ASN A 76 14.81 -14.79 15.13
N ASP A 77 14.26 -14.72 13.91
CA ASP A 77 13.90 -15.96 13.19
C ASP A 77 14.46 -16.08 11.76
N GLY A 78 15.00 -15.04 11.13
CA GLY A 78 15.54 -15.10 9.75
C GLY A 78 14.54 -15.52 8.65
N GLU A 79 13.32 -15.93 9.02
CA GLU A 79 12.21 -16.33 8.16
C GLU A 79 11.04 -15.33 8.19
N THR A 80 10.94 -14.50 9.23
CA THR A 80 9.88 -13.50 9.38
C THR A 80 10.24 -12.25 8.57
N SER A 81 9.43 -11.95 7.55
CA SER A 81 9.61 -10.75 6.75
C SER A 81 9.36 -9.50 7.58
N ILE A 82 10.04 -8.38 7.25
CA ILE A 82 9.73 -7.05 7.80
C ILE A 82 8.23 -6.75 7.67
N LEU A 83 7.58 -7.25 6.61
CA LEU A 83 6.12 -7.13 6.43
C LEU A 83 5.34 -7.86 7.52
N ASP A 84 5.73 -9.08 7.89
CA ASP A 84 5.04 -9.88 8.89
C ASP A 84 5.16 -9.23 10.28
N ALA A 85 6.35 -8.71 10.60
CA ALA A 85 6.64 -7.97 11.81
C ALA A 85 5.76 -6.72 11.97
N MET A 86 5.64 -5.92 10.90
CA MET A 86 4.80 -4.71 10.89
C MET A 86 3.31 -5.01 11.02
N THR A 87 2.88 -6.22 10.66
CA THR A 87 1.48 -6.65 10.76
C THR A 87 1.12 -7.33 12.08
N ALA A 88 2.12 -7.66 12.90
CA ALA A 88 1.92 -8.54 14.05
C ALA A 88 1.18 -7.88 15.25
N ASP A 89 1.19 -6.54 15.37
CA ASP A 89 0.58 -5.87 16.55
C ASP A 89 -0.30 -4.63 16.26
N SER A 90 -0.52 -4.22 15.01
CA SER A 90 -1.02 -2.86 14.78
C SER A 90 -2.53 -2.71 14.54
N SER A 91 -3.14 -1.88 15.38
CA SER A 91 -4.40 -1.17 15.14
C SER A 91 -4.35 -0.18 13.94
N TYR A 92 -3.23 -0.12 13.20
CA TYR A 92 -3.06 0.58 11.92
C TYR A 92 -2.90 -0.35 10.72
N ALA A 93 -3.30 -1.61 10.84
CA ALA A 93 -3.51 -2.46 9.67
C ALA A 93 -4.61 -1.84 8.78
N LEU A 94 -4.21 -1.01 7.81
CA LEU A 94 -5.02 -0.79 6.60
C LEU A 94 -5.47 -2.17 6.17
N PRO A 95 -6.78 -2.43 6.01
CA PRO A 95 -7.29 -3.78 6.03
C PRO A 95 -6.84 -4.51 4.77
N MET A 96 -5.66 -5.14 4.88
CA MET A 96 -5.13 -6.12 3.97
C MET A 96 -5.86 -7.40 4.33
N TYR A 97 -6.99 -7.62 3.67
CA TYR A 97 -7.68 -8.89 3.78
C TYR A 97 -6.85 -9.96 3.10
N ALA A 98 -6.87 -11.16 3.67
CA ALA A 98 -6.19 -12.33 3.13
C ALA A 98 -6.61 -12.54 1.66
N VAL A 99 -5.68 -12.22 0.76
CA VAL A 99 -5.82 -12.36 -0.70
C VAL A 99 -6.23 -13.80 -1.06
N ASP A 100 -5.78 -14.76 -0.27
CA ASP A 100 -6.01 -16.20 -0.44
C ASP A 100 -7.49 -16.61 -0.52
N GLY A 101 -8.39 -15.87 0.13
CA GLY A 101 -9.83 -16.16 0.09
C GLY A 101 -10.57 -15.50 -1.08
N VAL A 102 -10.05 -14.38 -1.59
CA VAL A 102 -10.77 -13.51 -2.54
C VAL A 102 -10.30 -13.73 -3.97
N LEU A 103 -9.01 -13.94 -4.18
CA LEU A 103 -8.43 -14.12 -5.52
C LEU A 103 -9.05 -15.31 -6.27
N PRO A 104 -9.24 -16.51 -5.68
CA PRO A 104 -9.86 -17.62 -6.39
C PRO A 104 -11.30 -17.31 -6.87
N VAL A 105 -12.05 -16.54 -6.07
CA VAL A 105 -13.41 -16.12 -6.40
C VAL A 105 -13.41 -15.12 -7.57
N ILE A 106 -12.43 -14.22 -7.60
CA ILE A 106 -12.24 -13.26 -8.70
C ILE A 106 -11.87 -13.99 -9.99
N GLU A 107 -10.91 -14.91 -9.93
CA GLU A 107 -10.49 -15.71 -11.09
C GLU A 107 -11.65 -16.55 -11.64
N GLN A 108 -12.45 -17.14 -10.76
CA GLN A 108 -13.67 -17.85 -11.14
C GLN A 108 -14.67 -16.92 -11.83
N ALA A 109 -14.89 -15.72 -11.30
CA ALA A 109 -15.81 -14.73 -11.86
C ALA A 109 -15.40 -14.27 -13.26
N ILE A 110 -14.10 -14.05 -13.48
CA ILE A 110 -13.54 -13.71 -14.80
C ILE A 110 -13.80 -14.86 -15.79
N LYS A 111 -13.45 -16.10 -15.39
CA LYS A 111 -13.62 -17.29 -16.24
C LYS A 111 -15.08 -17.59 -16.59
N GLU A 112 -15.99 -17.35 -15.65
CA GLU A 112 -17.43 -17.59 -15.84
C GLU A 112 -18.17 -16.38 -16.41
N GLU A 113 -17.51 -15.26 -16.66
CA GLU A 113 -18.11 -13.98 -17.08
C GLU A 113 -19.26 -13.55 -16.14
N ARG A 114 -19.02 -13.64 -14.83
CA ARG A 114 -19.99 -13.31 -13.77
C ARG A 114 -19.59 -12.05 -13.01
N SER A 115 -20.57 -11.23 -12.68
CA SER A 115 -20.35 -10.08 -11.79
C SER A 115 -20.04 -10.55 -10.37
N LEU A 116 -19.34 -9.71 -9.62
CA LEU A 116 -19.07 -9.90 -8.20
C LEU A 116 -19.83 -8.86 -7.38
N ASP A 117 -20.42 -9.33 -6.28
CA ASP A 117 -20.88 -8.46 -5.20
C ASP A 117 -19.77 -8.40 -4.14
N VAL A 118 -19.21 -7.21 -3.92
CA VAL A 118 -17.97 -7.02 -3.16
C VAL A 118 -18.12 -5.97 -2.07
N SER A 119 -17.42 -6.17 -0.96
CA SER A 119 -17.20 -5.13 0.06
C SER A 119 -15.77 -4.62 -0.06
N TYR A 120 -15.60 -3.36 -0.45
CA TYR A 120 -14.29 -2.80 -0.79
C TYR A 120 -13.95 -1.59 0.08
N TYR A 121 -12.74 -1.58 0.62
CA TYR A 121 -12.22 -0.47 1.43
C TYR A 121 -11.79 0.72 0.56
N SER A 122 -12.40 1.89 0.79
CA SER A 122 -12.08 3.13 0.07
C SER A 122 -11.12 3.99 0.89
N MET A 123 -9.83 4.05 0.53
CA MET A 123 -8.85 4.91 1.22
C MET A 123 -9.32 6.36 1.35
N SER A 124 -9.89 6.93 0.28
CA SER A 124 -10.31 8.35 0.28
C SER A 124 -11.49 8.68 1.20
N ARG A 125 -12.20 7.68 1.71
CA ARG A 125 -13.36 7.84 2.59
C ARG A 125 -13.23 7.06 3.90
N GLU A 126 -12.13 6.33 4.07
CA GLU A 126 -11.86 5.46 5.21
C GLU A 126 -13.01 4.50 5.57
N GLU A 127 -13.80 4.08 4.58
CA GLU A 127 -15.01 3.28 4.78
C GLU A 127 -15.10 2.09 3.81
N PHE A 128 -15.86 1.08 4.22
CA PHE A 128 -16.30 0.01 3.33
C PHE A 128 -17.52 0.43 2.53
N SER A 129 -17.50 0.10 1.25
CA SER A 129 -18.67 0.24 0.39
C SER A 129 -18.94 -1.06 -0.34
N VAL A 130 -20.21 -1.46 -0.33
CA VAL A 130 -20.70 -2.58 -1.12
C VAL A 130 -20.94 -2.10 -2.54
N ARG A 131 -20.41 -2.85 -3.51
CA ARG A 131 -20.52 -2.49 -4.92
C ARG A 131 -20.59 -3.77 -5.76
N ARG A 132 -21.28 -3.67 -6.89
CA ARG A 132 -21.22 -4.69 -7.94
C ARG A 132 -20.14 -4.33 -8.93
N ILE A 133 -19.31 -5.30 -9.31
CA ILE A 133 -18.25 -5.11 -10.29
C ILE A 133 -18.25 -6.25 -11.33
N ASP A 134 -17.85 -5.93 -12.55
CA ASP A 134 -17.63 -6.92 -13.61
C ASP A 134 -16.12 -7.09 -13.80
N PRO A 135 -15.52 -8.17 -13.29
CA PRO A 135 -14.07 -8.35 -13.28
C PRO A 135 -13.55 -8.74 -14.67
N TYR A 136 -12.60 -7.98 -15.22
CA TYR A 136 -12.05 -8.23 -16.56
C TYR A 136 -10.74 -8.99 -16.54
N GLY A 137 -9.91 -8.76 -15.52
CA GLY A 137 -8.64 -9.45 -15.40
C GLY A 137 -7.80 -8.97 -14.21
N VAL A 138 -6.83 -9.79 -13.82
CA VAL A 138 -5.87 -9.51 -12.76
C VAL A 138 -4.48 -9.29 -13.35
N LYS A 139 -3.78 -8.24 -12.90
CA LYS A 139 -2.35 -8.00 -13.16
C LYS A 139 -1.60 -8.08 -11.82
N ASN A 140 -0.51 -8.85 -11.83
CA ASN A 140 0.39 -8.96 -10.68
C ASN A 140 1.55 -8.00 -10.91
N LEU A 141 1.82 -7.12 -9.94
CA LEU A 141 2.93 -6.19 -9.95
C LEU A 141 3.67 -6.30 -8.61
N GLY A 142 4.79 -7.03 -8.60
CA GLY A 142 5.41 -7.48 -7.35
C GLY A 142 4.45 -8.38 -6.57
N ASP A 143 4.32 -8.11 -5.27
CA ASP A 143 3.42 -8.85 -4.37
C ASP A 143 1.97 -8.32 -4.37
N LEU A 144 1.68 -7.33 -5.23
CA LEU A 144 0.36 -6.71 -5.32
C LEU A 144 -0.45 -7.23 -6.50
N HIS A 145 -1.69 -7.61 -6.22
CA HIS A 145 -2.65 -8.05 -7.23
C HIS A 145 -3.66 -6.95 -7.52
N TRP A 146 -3.73 -6.53 -8.78
CA TRP A 146 -4.62 -5.48 -9.26
C TRP A 146 -5.68 -6.05 -10.18
N LEU A 147 -6.94 -5.76 -9.90
CA LEU A 147 -8.09 -6.15 -10.69
C LEU A 147 -8.57 -4.97 -11.51
N ILE A 148 -8.70 -5.13 -12.83
CA ILE A 148 -9.49 -4.22 -13.65
C ILE A 148 -10.92 -4.73 -13.68
N ALA A 149 -11.87 -3.85 -13.37
CA ALA A 149 -13.28 -4.17 -13.41
C ALA A 149 -14.14 -2.97 -13.78
N TYR A 150 -15.29 -3.21 -14.40
CA TYR A 150 -16.33 -2.18 -14.51
C TYR A 150 -17.08 -2.06 -13.19
N CYS A 151 -17.17 -0.84 -12.67
CA CYS A 151 -17.82 -0.56 -11.40
C CYS A 151 -19.23 -0.02 -11.64
N HIS A 152 -20.26 -0.81 -11.34
CA HIS A 152 -21.66 -0.41 -11.54
C HIS A 152 -22.06 0.82 -10.72
N LEU A 153 -21.43 1.03 -9.56
CA LEU A 153 -21.67 2.22 -8.73
C LEU A 153 -21.14 3.51 -9.36
N ARG A 154 -20.09 3.41 -10.19
CA ARG A 154 -19.43 4.57 -10.81
C ARG A 154 -19.66 4.66 -12.31
N GLU A 155 -20.30 3.65 -12.88
CA GLU A 155 -20.58 3.49 -14.30
C GLU A 155 -19.31 3.64 -15.17
N ASP A 156 -18.19 3.14 -14.66
CA ASP A 156 -16.88 3.32 -15.28
C ASP A 156 -15.92 2.18 -14.95
N ARG A 157 -14.91 1.99 -15.80
CA ARG A 157 -13.81 1.04 -15.58
C ARG A 157 -12.87 1.58 -14.51
N ARG A 158 -12.51 0.73 -13.57
CA ARG A 158 -11.60 1.08 -12.47
C ARG A 158 -10.64 -0.04 -12.17
N VAL A 159 -9.51 0.36 -11.59
CA VAL A 159 -8.54 -0.57 -11.03
C VAL A 159 -8.77 -0.68 -9.53
N PHE A 160 -8.76 -1.91 -9.03
CA PHE A 160 -8.95 -2.25 -7.62
C PHE A 160 -7.74 -3.05 -7.15
N ARG A 161 -7.15 -2.69 -6.00
CA ARG A 161 -6.21 -3.59 -5.33
C ARG A 161 -6.97 -4.70 -4.60
N ILE A 162 -6.59 -5.96 -4.81
CA ILE A 162 -7.31 -7.13 -4.31
C ILE A 162 -7.21 -7.28 -2.79
N ASP A 163 -6.09 -6.85 -2.20
CA ASP A 163 -5.88 -6.80 -0.74
C ASP A 163 -6.92 -5.93 0.01
N ARG A 164 -7.59 -4.99 -0.66
CA ARG A 164 -8.62 -4.11 -0.07
C ARG A 164 -10.04 -4.67 -0.10
N PHE A 165 -10.23 -5.89 -0.59
CA PHE A 165 -11.54 -6.54 -0.61
C PHE A 165 -11.80 -7.27 0.71
N LYS A 166 -12.78 -6.79 1.48
CA LYS A 166 -13.26 -7.49 2.67
C LYS A 166 -13.96 -8.79 2.34
N THR A 167 -14.78 -8.76 1.29
CA THR A 167 -15.49 -9.93 0.78
C THR A 167 -15.65 -9.80 -0.73
N ALA A 168 -15.68 -10.95 -1.41
CA ALA A 168 -16.12 -11.07 -2.79
C ALA A 168 -17.00 -12.31 -2.92
N THR A 169 -18.14 -12.16 -3.59
CA THR A 169 -19.09 -13.25 -3.83
C THR A 169 -19.57 -13.22 -5.26
N LEU A 170 -19.73 -14.41 -5.87
CA LEU A 170 -20.25 -14.54 -7.22
C LEU A 170 -21.72 -14.12 -7.25
N SER A 171 -22.04 -13.14 -8.10
CA SER A 171 -23.40 -12.75 -8.37
C SER A 171 -24.05 -13.67 -9.41
N GLU A 172 -25.37 -13.72 -9.47
CA GLU A 172 -26.09 -14.41 -10.56
C GLU A 172 -25.99 -13.65 -11.89
N ALA A 173 -25.68 -12.35 -11.83
CA ALA A 173 -25.48 -11.50 -12.99
C ALA A 173 -24.26 -11.95 -13.82
N ARG A 174 -24.43 -11.93 -15.13
CA ARG A 174 -23.37 -12.17 -16.11
C ARG A 174 -23.12 -10.89 -16.90
N PHE A 175 -21.88 -10.70 -17.33
CA PHE A 175 -21.49 -9.61 -18.20
C PHE A 175 -20.81 -10.17 -19.45
N LYS A 176 -20.59 -9.33 -20.46
CA LYS A 176 -19.71 -9.66 -21.58
C LYS A 176 -18.52 -8.71 -21.53
N PRO A 177 -17.27 -9.20 -21.38
CA PRO A 177 -16.11 -8.34 -21.45
C PRO A 177 -16.04 -7.63 -22.82
N PRO A 178 -15.48 -6.42 -22.91
CA PRO A 178 -15.24 -5.76 -24.19
C PRO A 178 -14.37 -6.65 -25.09
N VAL A 179 -14.72 -6.73 -26.39
CA VAL A 179 -14.10 -7.66 -27.35
C VAL A 179 -12.59 -7.40 -27.54
N ASP A 180 -12.15 -6.17 -27.29
CA ASP A 180 -10.77 -5.70 -27.46
C ASP A 180 -10.09 -5.33 -26.12
N PHE A 181 -10.49 -5.97 -25.01
CA PHE A 181 -9.87 -5.68 -23.72
C PHE A 181 -8.50 -6.36 -23.58
N HIS A 182 -7.44 -5.57 -23.70
CA HIS A 182 -6.07 -5.99 -23.39
C HIS A 182 -5.64 -5.46 -22.03
N ILE A 183 -5.40 -6.38 -21.09
CA ILE A 183 -5.02 -6.01 -19.73
C ILE A 183 -3.70 -5.24 -19.69
N GLY A 184 -2.76 -5.54 -20.58
CA GLY A 184 -1.44 -4.90 -20.65
C GLY A 184 -1.57 -3.41 -20.96
N GLU A 185 -2.25 -3.09 -22.06
CA GLU A 185 -2.41 -1.72 -22.56
C GLU A 185 -3.12 -0.79 -21.56
N TYR A 186 -4.09 -1.30 -20.78
CA TYR A 186 -4.81 -0.48 -19.80
C TYR A 186 -3.93 0.00 -18.64
N PHE A 187 -2.88 -0.74 -18.28
CA PHE A 187 -1.97 -0.34 -17.21
C PHE A 187 -0.82 0.53 -17.72
N ASP A 188 -0.43 0.40 -18.98
CA ASP A 188 0.61 1.24 -19.59
C ASP A 188 0.12 2.70 -19.73
N ASP A 189 -1.19 2.93 -19.89
CA ASP A 189 -1.81 4.25 -19.89
C ASP A 189 -1.97 4.86 -18.47
N LEU A 190 -1.77 4.09 -17.41
CA LEU A 190 -1.92 4.51 -16.00
C LEU A 190 -0.58 4.85 -15.32
N ASP A 191 0.55 4.62 -16.00
CA ASP A 191 1.89 4.94 -15.53
C ASP A 191 2.44 6.16 -16.32
N PRO A 192 2.33 7.39 -15.79
CA PRO A 192 2.85 8.60 -16.43
C PRO A 192 4.38 8.76 -16.31
#